data_AF-A0A5B1QM17-F1
#
_entry.id   AF-A0A5B1QM17-F1
#
_cell.length_a   1.000
_cell.length_b   1.000
_cell.length_c   1.000
_cell.angle_alpha   90.00
_cell.angle_beta   90.00
_cell.angle_gamma   90.00
#
_symmetry.space_group_name_H-M   'P 1'
#
loop_
_entity.id
_entity.type
_entity.pdbx_description
1 polymer ?
#
loop_
_entity_poly.entity_id
_entity_poly.type
_entity_poly.pdbx_seq_one_letter_code
_entity_poly.pdbx_strand_id
1 'polypeptide(L)'
;VKDTLYRVPKYFFHRDSSYFRTLFSQNPGKGSDSAAPIPLDGVDCGEFDALLSVIYPAHFHECELKTIEAWASVLRLSTEWSFSSIRTLAIERLLPIASPVDKVVLGRTYGIHAWLQPGFVALCNRPQPPTVDEAIRLGVRDTILITTVRE
;
A
#
# COMPACT_ATOMS: atom_id res chain seq x y z
N VAL A 1 -0.34 -8.97 15.32
CA VAL A 1 0.52 -8.88 14.11
C VAL A 1 1.89 -9.37 14.51
N LYS A 2 2.45 -10.41 13.89
CA LYS A 2 3.78 -10.99 14.22
C LYS A 2 4.12 -10.95 15.72
N ASP A 3 3.42 -11.76 16.51
CA ASP A 3 3.58 -11.89 17.98
C ASP A 3 3.40 -10.60 18.81
N THR A 4 3.00 -9.50 18.17
CA THR A 4 2.73 -8.21 18.81
C THR A 4 1.22 -7.99 18.93
N LEU A 5 0.77 -7.63 20.14
CA LEU A 5 -0.61 -7.33 20.45
C LEU A 5 -0.91 -5.83 20.31
N TYR A 6 -1.84 -5.50 19.41
CA TYR A 6 -2.32 -4.14 19.19
C TYR A 6 -3.67 -3.91 19.86
N ARG A 7 -3.80 -2.80 20.59
CA ARG A 7 -5.05 -2.39 21.25
C ARG A 7 -5.58 -1.12 20.60
N VAL A 8 -6.43 -1.28 19.60
CA VAL A 8 -6.98 -0.17 18.80
C VAL A 8 -8.51 -0.16 18.83
N PRO A 9 -9.16 1.03 18.78
CA PRO A 9 -10.62 1.13 18.75
C PRO A 9 -11.22 0.47 17.49
N LYS A 10 -12.17 -0.46 17.66
CA LYS A 10 -12.80 -1.17 16.52
C LYS A 10 -13.59 -0.28 15.56
N TYR A 11 -14.02 0.91 16.01
CA TYR A 11 -14.99 1.74 15.29
C TYR A 11 -14.57 2.05 13.84
N PHE A 12 -13.36 2.57 13.62
CA PHE A 12 -12.90 2.93 12.27
C PHE A 12 -12.69 1.71 11.37
N PHE A 13 -12.17 0.61 11.93
CA PHE A 13 -12.06 -0.66 11.21
C PHE A 13 -13.43 -1.17 10.75
N HIS A 14 -14.45 -1.12 11.61
CA HIS A 14 -15.81 -1.54 11.26
C HIS A 14 -16.50 -0.56 10.31
N ARG A 15 -16.30 0.75 10.48
CA ARG A 15 -16.96 1.76 9.64
C ARG A 15 -16.38 1.75 8.22
N ASP A 16 -15.05 1.78 8.11
CA ASP A 16 -14.35 2.12 6.88
C ASP A 16 -13.80 0.91 6.11
N SER A 17 -13.87 -0.30 6.67
CA SER A 17 -13.46 -1.54 6.01
C SER A 17 -14.56 -2.61 6.02
N SER A 18 -14.99 -3.03 4.83
CA SER A 18 -15.90 -4.17 4.65
C SER A 18 -15.28 -5.50 5.08
N TYR A 19 -13.96 -5.64 4.89
CA TYR A 19 -13.20 -6.81 5.34
C TYR A 19 -13.31 -6.96 6.86
N PHE A 20 -13.03 -5.90 7.62
CA PHE A 20 -13.09 -5.95 9.08
C PHE A 20 -14.51 -6.07 9.63
N ARG A 21 -15.52 -5.50 8.96
CA ARG A 21 -16.93 -5.81 9.30
C ARG A 21 -17.23 -7.30 9.24
N THR A 22 -16.79 -7.95 8.16
CA THR A 22 -16.98 -9.38 7.95
C THR A 22 -16.20 -10.18 8.98
N LEU A 23 -14.92 -9.83 9.19
CA LEU A 23 -14.03 -10.48 10.14
C LEU A 23 -14.57 -10.43 11.57
N PHE A 24 -15.08 -9.28 12.02
CA PHE A 24 -15.68 -9.12 13.34
C PHE A 24 -17.00 -9.89 13.48
N SER A 25 -17.82 -9.91 12.42
CA SER A 25 -19.08 -10.67 12.42
C SER A 25 -18.85 -12.18 12.50
N GLN A 26 -17.79 -12.68 11.87
CA GLN A 26 -17.40 -14.09 11.89
C GLN A 26 -16.71 -14.52 13.20
N ASN A 27 -16.23 -13.57 13.99
CA ASN A 27 -15.49 -13.82 15.23
C ASN A 27 -16.14 -13.08 16.42
N PRO A 28 -17.39 -13.40 16.79
CA PRO A 28 -18.06 -12.75 17.91
C PRO A 28 -17.27 -12.99 19.21
N GLY A 29 -17.11 -11.94 20.01
CA GLY A 29 -16.36 -11.99 21.27
C GLY A 29 -14.84 -11.84 21.15
N LYS A 30 -14.23 -12.07 19.97
CA LYS A 30 -12.79 -11.84 19.77
C LYS A 30 -12.45 -10.35 19.61
N GLY A 31 -11.24 -9.99 20.04
CA GLY A 31 -10.70 -8.63 20.00
C GLY A 31 -11.37 -7.67 20.98
N SER A 32 -12.23 -8.16 21.88
CA SER A 32 -12.85 -7.34 22.94
C SER A 32 -11.99 -7.26 24.19
N ASP A 33 -11.12 -8.24 24.40
CA ASP A 33 -10.10 -8.25 25.46
C ASP A 33 -8.75 -8.77 24.91
N SER A 34 -7.73 -8.79 25.77
CA SER A 34 -6.41 -9.30 25.40
C SER A 34 -6.32 -10.83 25.44
N ALA A 35 -7.34 -11.53 25.95
CA ALA A 35 -7.35 -12.98 26.07
C ALA A 35 -7.71 -13.66 24.75
N ALA A 36 -8.48 -12.99 23.89
CA ALA A 36 -8.87 -13.52 22.58
C ALA A 36 -8.60 -12.53 21.43
N PRO A 37 -7.33 -12.27 21.07
CA PRO A 37 -7.00 -11.37 19.96
C PRO A 37 -7.45 -11.93 18.60
N ILE A 38 -7.59 -11.02 17.62
CA ILE A 38 -7.82 -11.39 16.22
C ILE A 38 -6.45 -11.46 15.53
N PRO A 39 -6.01 -12.63 15.04
CA PRO A 39 -4.76 -12.73 14.31
C PRO A 39 -4.89 -12.01 12.96
N LEU A 40 -3.84 -11.29 12.60
CA LEU A 40 -3.66 -10.67 11.29
C LEU A 40 -2.39 -11.26 10.71
N ASP A 41 -2.58 -12.25 9.84
CA ASP A 41 -1.50 -13.01 9.20
C ASP A 41 -0.98 -12.27 7.96
N GLY A 42 0.29 -12.48 7.62
CA GLY A 42 0.88 -11.89 6.41
C GLY A 42 1.13 -10.37 6.47
N VAL A 43 1.10 -9.78 7.66
CA VAL A 43 1.34 -8.35 7.88
C VAL A 43 2.53 -8.15 8.80
N ASP A 44 3.45 -7.27 8.40
CA ASP A 44 4.52 -6.80 9.28
C ASP A 44 4.04 -5.72 10.25
N CYS A 45 4.65 -5.64 11.43
CA CYS A 45 4.33 -4.62 12.42
C CYS A 45 4.51 -3.20 11.83
N GLY A 46 5.58 -2.94 11.07
CA GLY A 46 5.82 -1.63 10.47
C GLY A 46 4.77 -1.25 9.42
N GLU A 47 4.24 -2.23 8.68
CA GLU A 47 3.15 -1.97 7.74
C GLU A 47 1.85 -1.63 8.47
N PHE A 48 1.57 -2.35 9.55
CA PHE A 48 0.39 -2.08 10.36
C PHE A 48 0.49 -0.74 11.09
N ASP A 49 1.66 -0.41 11.64
CA ASP A 49 1.94 0.89 12.26
C ASP A 49 1.74 2.03 11.26
N ALA A 50 2.20 1.86 10.01
CA ALA A 50 1.96 2.84 8.96
C ALA A 50 0.46 3.05 8.70
N LEU A 51 -0.34 1.97 8.59
CA LEU A 51 -1.79 2.10 8.45
C LEU A 51 -2.42 2.78 9.67
N LEU A 52 -2.01 2.42 10.88
CA LEU A 52 -2.54 2.99 12.12
C LEU A 52 -2.24 4.49 12.23
N SER A 53 -1.08 4.97 11.77
CA SER A 53 -0.76 6.40 11.75
C SER A 53 -1.73 7.21 10.85
N VAL A 54 -2.35 6.57 9.85
CA VAL A 54 -3.36 7.21 9.00
C VAL A 54 -4.76 7.17 9.64
N ILE A 55 -5.10 6.08 10.33
CA ILE A 55 -6.41 5.93 11.00
C ILE A 55 -6.45 6.74 12.30
N TYR A 56 -5.33 6.81 13.01
CA TYR A 56 -5.14 7.47 14.31
C TYR A 56 -3.91 8.38 14.27
N PRO A 57 -3.95 9.48 13.51
CA PRO A 57 -2.83 10.41 13.44
C PRO A 57 -2.57 11.06 14.80
N ALA A 58 -1.31 11.18 15.22
CA ALA A 58 -0.99 11.97 16.42
C ALA A 58 -1.25 13.47 16.18
N HIS A 59 -1.05 13.92 14.94
CA HIS A 59 -1.26 15.31 14.52
C HIS A 59 -2.11 15.37 13.25
N PHE A 60 -3.30 15.96 13.31
CA PHE A 60 -4.20 16.03 12.14
C PHE A 60 -3.69 16.89 10.98
N HIS A 61 -2.79 17.84 11.27
CA HIS A 61 -2.27 18.78 10.26
C HIS A 61 -1.00 18.27 9.58
N GLU A 62 -0.37 17.22 10.11
CA GLU A 62 0.88 16.67 9.59
C GLU A 62 0.75 15.16 9.39
N CYS A 63 1.13 14.70 8.20
CA CYS A 63 1.24 13.25 7.99
C CYS A 63 2.61 12.76 8.45
N GLU A 64 2.61 11.79 9.38
CA GLU A 64 3.82 11.15 9.91
C GLU A 64 4.58 10.35 8.84
N LEU A 65 3.87 9.82 7.84
CA LEU A 65 4.46 9.02 6.77
C LEU A 65 5.14 9.90 5.72
N LYS A 66 6.46 9.74 5.59
CA LYS A 66 7.28 10.52 4.65
C LYS A 66 7.91 9.68 3.53
N THR A 67 7.92 8.36 3.64
CA THR A 67 8.65 7.49 2.71
C THR A 67 7.72 6.77 1.74
N ILE A 68 8.28 6.35 0.60
CA ILE A 68 7.54 5.57 -0.41
C ILE A 68 7.14 4.21 0.16
N GLU A 69 8.03 3.57 0.91
CA GLU A 69 7.83 2.26 1.54
C GLU A 69 6.66 2.29 2.52
N ALA A 70 6.59 3.35 3.34
CA ALA A 70 5.51 3.55 4.30
C ALA A 70 4.16 3.72 3.60
N TRP A 71 4.08 4.59 2.59
CA TRP A 71 2.84 4.78 1.84
C TRP A 71 2.47 3.57 0.98
N ALA A 72 3.45 2.82 0.46
CA ALA A 72 3.21 1.56 -0.26
C ALA A 72 2.63 0.50 0.69
N SER A 73 3.05 0.48 1.96
CA SER A 73 2.48 -0.39 3.00
C SER A 73 1.01 -0.03 3.28
N VAL A 74 0.71 1.27 3.41
CA VAL A 74 -0.68 1.76 3.54
C VAL A 74 -1.51 1.39 2.32
N LEU A 75 -0.98 1.57 1.11
CA LEU A 75 -1.65 1.19 -0.14
C LEU A 75 -1.95 -0.32 -0.18
N ARG A 76 -1.00 -1.16 0.23
CA ARG A 76 -1.18 -2.61 0.31
C ARG A 76 -2.33 -2.97 1.24
N LEU A 77 -2.22 -2.59 2.52
CA LEU A 77 -3.18 -2.99 3.55
C LEU A 77 -4.56 -2.37 3.31
N SER A 78 -4.62 -1.12 2.83
CA SER A 78 -5.90 -0.50 2.48
C SER A 78 -6.59 -1.17 1.29
N THR A 79 -5.82 -1.72 0.34
CA THR A 79 -6.37 -2.52 -0.76
C THR A 79 -6.84 -3.89 -0.26
N GLU A 80 -5.98 -4.60 0.46
CA GLU A 80 -6.25 -5.95 0.98
C GLU A 80 -7.43 -5.98 1.95
N TRP A 81 -7.49 -5.00 2.85
CA TRP A 81 -8.56 -4.88 3.84
C TRP A 81 -9.68 -3.93 3.41
N SER A 82 -9.77 -3.57 2.13
CA SER A 82 -10.91 -2.82 1.57
C SER A 82 -11.21 -1.50 2.28
N PHE A 83 -10.18 -0.73 2.65
CA PHE A 83 -10.31 0.66 3.11
C PHE A 83 -10.27 1.62 1.92
N SER A 84 -11.39 1.79 1.22
CA SER A 84 -11.44 2.55 -0.04
C SER A 84 -10.91 3.99 0.09
N SER A 85 -11.32 4.74 1.11
CA SER A 85 -10.87 6.13 1.30
C SER A 85 -9.38 6.23 1.62
N ILE A 86 -8.86 5.31 2.43
CA ILE A 86 -7.43 5.27 2.77
C ILE A 86 -6.61 4.86 1.55
N ARG A 87 -7.12 3.94 0.73
CA ARG A 87 -6.50 3.55 -0.53
C ARG A 87 -6.37 4.76 -1.46
N THR A 88 -7.43 5.55 -1.62
CA THR A 88 -7.38 6.80 -2.41
C THR A 88 -6.33 7.76 -1.87
N LEU A 89 -6.30 8.00 -0.55
CA LEU A 89 -5.29 8.84 0.08
C LEU A 89 -3.86 8.34 -0.20
N ALA A 90 -3.60 7.04 -0.07
CA ALA A 90 -2.28 6.46 -0.32
C ALA A 90 -1.83 6.68 -1.77
N ILE A 91 -2.75 6.55 -2.74
CA ILE A 91 -2.50 6.84 -4.16
C ILE A 91 -2.13 8.32 -4.34
N GLU A 92 -2.91 9.24 -3.79
CA GLU A 92 -2.64 10.68 -3.90
C GLU A 92 -1.28 11.08 -3.32
N ARG A 93 -0.88 10.43 -2.22
CA ARG A 93 0.37 10.72 -1.51
C ARG A 93 1.59 10.09 -2.16
N LEU A 94 1.44 8.92 -2.78
CA LEU A 94 2.51 8.26 -3.55
C LEU A 94 2.74 8.92 -4.90
N LEU A 95 1.69 9.40 -5.59
CA LEU A 95 1.78 9.94 -6.94
C LEU A 95 2.93 10.97 -7.16
N PRO A 96 3.15 11.97 -6.28
CA PRO A 96 4.22 12.95 -6.47
C PRO A 96 5.63 12.41 -6.17
N ILE A 97 5.76 11.38 -5.34
CA ILE A 97 7.07 10.87 -4.87
C ILE A 97 7.49 9.56 -5.54
N ALA A 98 6.55 8.80 -6.11
CA ALA A 98 6.81 7.52 -6.74
C ALA A 98 7.65 7.67 -8.03
N SER A 99 8.71 6.85 -8.14
CA SER A 99 9.51 6.79 -9.36
C SER A 99 8.70 6.23 -10.55
N PRO A 100 9.14 6.42 -11.80
CA PRO A 100 8.49 5.80 -12.96
C PRO A 100 8.36 4.27 -12.83
N VAL A 101 9.35 3.60 -12.24
CA VAL A 101 9.30 2.16 -11.97
C VAL A 101 8.23 1.84 -10.93
N ASP A 102 8.20 2.59 -9.81
CA ASP A 102 7.18 2.38 -8.77
C ASP A 102 5.78 2.59 -9.34
N LYS A 103 5.58 3.58 -10.20
CA LYS A 103 4.30 3.84 -10.87
C LYS A 103 3.82 2.64 -11.70
N VAL A 104 4.72 2.01 -12.45
CA VAL A 104 4.39 0.80 -13.23
C VAL A 104 4.11 -0.39 -12.30
N VAL A 105 5.01 -0.65 -11.34
CA VAL A 105 4.94 -1.82 -10.45
C VAL A 105 3.73 -1.74 -9.53
N LEU A 106 3.57 -0.64 -8.78
CA LEU A 106 2.44 -0.44 -7.88
C LEU A 106 1.13 -0.28 -8.67
N GLY A 107 1.18 0.40 -9.81
CA GLY A 107 0.01 0.58 -10.67
C GLY A 107 -0.52 -0.74 -11.20
N ARG A 108 0.36 -1.69 -11.56
CA ARG A 108 -0.04 -3.03 -11.97
C ARG A 108 -0.54 -3.85 -10.79
N THR A 109 0.22 -3.85 -9.69
CA THR A 109 -0.05 -4.67 -8.50
C THR A 109 -1.40 -4.33 -7.87
N TYR A 110 -1.75 -3.04 -7.78
CA TYR A 110 -2.97 -2.57 -7.09
C TYR A 110 -4.05 -2.04 -8.04
N GLY A 111 -3.91 -2.27 -9.35
CA GLY A 111 -4.91 -1.88 -10.36
C GLY A 111 -5.08 -0.37 -10.53
N ILE A 112 -4.00 0.42 -10.40
CA ILE A 112 -4.00 1.88 -10.59
C ILE A 112 -3.63 2.19 -12.04
N HIS A 113 -4.55 1.94 -12.97
CA HIS A 113 -4.29 2.04 -14.41
C HIS A 113 -3.80 3.43 -14.86
N ALA A 114 -4.24 4.49 -14.19
CA ALA A 114 -3.82 5.87 -14.47
C ALA A 114 -2.31 6.10 -14.31
N TRP A 115 -1.59 5.21 -13.61
CA TRP A 115 -0.15 5.32 -13.40
C TRP A 115 0.69 4.61 -14.47
N LEU A 116 0.11 3.62 -15.15
CA LEU A 116 0.84 2.75 -16.06
C LEU A 116 1.40 3.52 -17.26
N GLN A 117 0.53 4.23 -17.99
CA GLN A 117 0.95 4.97 -19.18
C GLN A 117 1.96 6.08 -18.85
N PRO A 118 1.73 6.97 -17.85
CA PRO A 118 2.74 7.95 -17.47
C PRO A 118 4.06 7.32 -17.00
N GLY A 119 4.01 6.19 -16.30
CA GLY A 119 5.18 5.44 -15.86
C GLY A 119 6.00 4.92 -17.04
N PHE A 120 5.37 4.23 -18.00
CA PHE A 120 6.05 3.73 -19.19
C PHE A 120 6.62 4.86 -20.06
N VAL A 121 5.85 5.93 -20.29
CA VAL A 121 6.32 7.09 -21.07
C VAL A 121 7.57 7.70 -20.43
N ALA A 122 7.58 7.87 -19.10
CA ALA A 122 8.74 8.39 -18.39
C ALA A 122 9.96 7.45 -18.47
N LEU A 123 9.74 6.13 -18.44
CA LEU A 123 10.81 5.13 -18.60
C LEU A 123 11.40 5.09 -20.02
N CYS A 124 10.57 5.28 -21.05
CA CYS A 124 11.06 5.36 -22.42
C CYS A 124 11.84 6.67 -22.67
N ASN A 125 11.36 7.80 -22.13
CA ASN A 125 11.94 9.11 -22.43
C ASN A 125 13.18 9.47 -21.58
N ARG A 126 13.45 8.80 -20.46
CA ARG A 126 14.59 9.17 -19.60
C ARG A 126 15.94 8.81 -20.27
N PRO A 127 17.05 9.53 -20.02
CA PRO A 127 18.33 9.25 -20.69
C PRO A 127 18.93 7.89 -20.32
N GLN A 128 18.75 7.44 -19.08
CA GLN A 128 19.37 6.21 -18.58
C GLN A 128 18.47 4.98 -18.81
N PRO A 129 19.01 3.86 -19.28
CA PRO A 129 18.26 2.61 -19.39
C PRO A 129 17.85 2.06 -18.00
N PRO A 130 16.88 1.13 -17.92
CA PRO A 130 16.60 0.36 -16.71
C PRO A 130 17.87 -0.26 -16.11
N THR A 131 18.08 -0.08 -14.81
CA THR A 131 19.08 -0.84 -14.07
C THR A 131 18.65 -2.30 -13.94
N VAL A 132 19.55 -3.17 -13.52
CA VAL A 132 19.23 -4.59 -13.28
C VAL A 132 18.12 -4.74 -12.23
N ASP A 133 18.19 -3.98 -11.14
CA ASP A 133 17.17 -4.02 -10.08
C ASP A 133 15.81 -3.52 -10.59
N GLU A 134 15.79 -2.46 -11.38
CA GLU A 134 14.56 -1.96 -12.01
C GLU A 134 13.99 -2.98 -13.00
N ALA A 135 14.84 -3.63 -13.80
CA ALA A 135 14.44 -4.66 -14.75
C ALA A 135 13.82 -5.88 -14.06
N ILE A 136 14.40 -6.31 -12.93
CA ILE A 136 13.84 -7.39 -12.10
C ILE A 136 12.44 -7.00 -11.61
N ARG A 137 12.27 -5.75 -11.14
CA ARG A 137 10.99 -5.25 -10.63
C ARG A 137 9.92 -5.08 -11.72
N LEU A 138 10.29 -4.60 -12.90
CA LEU A 138 9.39 -4.41 -14.04
C LEU A 138 9.00 -5.75 -14.68
N GLY A 139 9.93 -6.71 -14.67
CA GLY A 139 9.82 -7.98 -15.36
C GLY A 139 10.31 -7.92 -16.81
N VAL A 140 10.79 -9.06 -17.30
CA VAL A 140 11.51 -9.20 -18.58
C VAL A 140 10.75 -8.58 -19.77
N ARG A 141 9.43 -8.81 -19.86
CA ARG A 141 8.62 -8.32 -20.98
C ARG A 141 8.62 -6.79 -21.05
N ASP A 142 8.40 -6.12 -19.94
CA ASP A 142 8.35 -4.66 -19.90
C ASP A 142 9.71 -4.06 -20.18
N THR A 143 10.78 -4.64 -19.63
CA THR A 143 12.15 -4.19 -19.88
C THR A 143 12.48 -4.25 -21.37
N ILE A 144 12.18 -5.37 -22.05
CA ILE A 144 12.44 -5.51 -23.50
C ILE A 144 11.66 -4.47 -24.31
N LEU A 145 10.38 -4.25 -23.98
CA LEU A 145 9.55 -3.26 -24.69
C LEU A 145 10.09 -1.83 -24.48
N ILE A 146 10.48 -1.50 -23.25
CA ILE A 146 11.07 -0.18 -22.94
C ILE A 146 12.39 0.01 -23.69
N THR A 147 13.28 -0.98 -23.71
CA THR A 147 14.57 -0.85 -24.41
C THR A 147 14.40 -0.76 -25.92
N THR A 148 13.45 -1.50 -26.51
CA THR A 148 13.17 -1.45 -27.96
C THR A 148 12.65 -0.08 -28.41
N VAL A 149 11.84 0.59 -27.59
CA VAL A 149 11.30 1.93 -27.92
C VAL A 149 12.36 3.03 -27.78
N ARG A 150 13.44 2.78 -27.03
CA ARG A 150 14.53 3.74 -26.80
C ARG A 150 15.57 3.76 -27.91
N GLU A 151 15.61 2.72 -28.74
CA GLU A 151 16.44 2.63 -29.95
C GLU A 151 15.84 3.46 -31.09
#